data_AF-A0A7Y0PXB7-F1
#
_entry.id   AF-A0A7Y0PXB7-F1
#
_cell.length_a   1.000
_cell.length_b   1.000
_cell.length_c   1.000
_cell.angle_alpha   90.00
_cell.angle_beta   90.00
_cell.angle_gamma   90.00
#
_symmetry.space_group_name_H-M   'P 1'
#
loop_
_entity.id
_entity.type
_entity.pdbx_description
1 polymer ?
#
loop_
_entity_poly.entity_id
_entity_poly.type
_entity_poly.pdbx_seq_one_letter_code
_entity_poly.pdbx_strand_id
1 'polypeptide(L)'
;MMTQVLSNPDPVEAEASSKSASQQLTVPKEYLDPPSPWNPTVGLFLGGYGLAALTIWQWCFGDWPLQVLVALAFFALHMEGTVIHDACHKAAHPNPWINQFMGHGSAILLGFSFPVFTRVHLQHHSHVNDPNNDPDHIVSTFGPLWLIAPRFFYHEYFFFQRRLWRRFELMQWGLERGLFVSIVIAGLHFDFMNFVYNCWFGPALMVGVTLGLFFDYLPHRPFTARDRWHNARVYPSRMMNWLIMGQNYHLVHHLWPSIPWFEYKPAYEATKPLLDARGSPQRLGFFESRSDGFNFLYDIVLGVRSHTTRRSKMRPLAKLIPSRRWRRRWIGLLHRTAVLPEPKKR
;
A
#
# COMPACT_ATOMS: atom_id res chain seq x y z
N MET A 1 10.83 -17.94 -44.55
CA MET A 1 11.57 -18.80 -43.61
C MET A 1 11.60 -18.09 -42.27
N MET A 2 11.06 -18.56 -41.15
CA MET A 2 10.44 -19.82 -40.74
C MET A 2 9.31 -19.45 -39.78
N THR A 3 8.09 -19.92 -40.04
CA THR A 3 6.93 -19.85 -39.15
C THR A 3 7.12 -20.93 -38.09
N GLN A 4 7.29 -20.55 -36.81
CA GLN A 4 7.23 -21.52 -35.71
C GLN A 4 5.76 -21.91 -35.47
N VAL A 5 5.46 -23.17 -35.78
CA VAL A 5 4.21 -23.83 -35.45
C VAL A 5 4.19 -24.04 -33.94
N LEU A 6 3.25 -23.40 -33.25
CA LEU A 6 2.91 -23.73 -31.87
C LEU A 6 2.28 -25.11 -31.87
N SER A 7 3.02 -26.12 -31.39
CA SER A 7 2.43 -27.43 -31.08
C SER A 7 1.43 -27.24 -29.94
N ASN A 8 0.17 -27.60 -30.18
CA ASN A 8 -0.80 -27.74 -29.10
C ASN A 8 -0.28 -28.79 -28.11
N PRO A 9 -0.36 -28.55 -26.79
CA PRO A 9 0.04 -29.55 -25.81
C PRO A 9 -0.84 -30.80 -25.95
N ASP A 10 -0.25 -31.96 -25.72
CA ASP A 10 -0.94 -33.24 -25.78
C ASP A 10 -2.14 -33.23 -24.80
N PRO A 11 -3.30 -33.81 -25.17
CA PRO A 11 -4.50 -33.83 -24.32
C PRO A 11 -4.23 -34.40 -22.92
N VAL A 12 -3.25 -35.30 -22.80
CA VAL A 12 -2.81 -35.92 -21.55
C VAL A 12 -2.02 -34.95 -20.66
N GLU A 13 -1.19 -34.07 -21.23
CA GLU A 13 -0.48 -33.01 -20.50
C GLU A 13 -1.43 -31.89 -20.06
N ALA A 14 -2.42 -31.56 -20.91
CA ALA A 14 -3.47 -30.60 -20.57
C ALA A 14 -4.37 -31.12 -19.44
N GLU A 15 -4.74 -32.41 -19.45
CA GLU A 15 -5.48 -33.04 -18.34
C GLU A 15 -4.64 -33.15 -17.07
N ALA A 16 -3.36 -33.52 -17.14
CA ALA A 16 -2.48 -33.62 -15.98
C ALA A 16 -2.20 -32.24 -15.34
N SER A 17 -2.01 -31.21 -16.15
CA SER A 17 -1.87 -29.81 -15.72
C SER A 17 -3.18 -29.30 -15.07
N SER A 18 -4.34 -29.62 -15.64
CA SER A 18 -5.63 -29.26 -15.03
C SER A 18 -5.92 -30.00 -13.72
N LYS A 19 -5.50 -31.28 -13.60
CA LYS A 19 -5.66 -32.09 -12.38
C LYS A 19 -4.71 -31.65 -11.27
N SER A 20 -3.47 -31.26 -11.56
CA SER A 20 -2.56 -30.71 -10.54
C SER A 20 -2.97 -29.30 -10.09
N ALA A 21 -3.46 -28.46 -11.01
CA ALA A 21 -4.03 -27.14 -10.70
C ALA A 21 -5.27 -27.24 -9.79
N SER A 22 -6.05 -28.33 -9.90
CA SER A 22 -7.21 -28.60 -9.03
C SER A 22 -6.83 -28.99 -7.59
N GLN A 23 -5.56 -29.32 -7.33
CA GLN A 23 -5.08 -29.80 -6.03
C GLN A 23 -4.22 -28.80 -5.26
N GLN A 24 -3.62 -27.79 -5.91
CA GLN A 24 -2.86 -26.76 -5.20
C GLN A 24 -3.79 -25.85 -4.40
N LEU A 25 -3.86 -26.07 -3.09
CA LEU A 25 -4.63 -25.23 -2.16
C LEU A 25 -3.89 -23.95 -1.75
N THR A 26 -2.58 -23.88 -2.00
CA THR A 26 -1.69 -22.81 -1.57
C THR A 26 -0.48 -22.69 -2.51
N VAL A 27 0.24 -21.57 -2.40
CA VAL A 27 1.54 -21.32 -3.03
C VAL A 27 2.56 -22.42 -2.68
N PRO A 28 3.50 -22.75 -3.58
CA PRO A 28 4.61 -23.65 -3.27
C PRO A 28 5.38 -23.20 -2.01
N LYS A 29 5.86 -24.17 -1.23
CA LYS A 29 6.40 -23.91 0.13
C LYS A 29 7.68 -23.10 0.12
N GLU A 30 8.47 -23.24 -0.94
CA GLU A 30 9.74 -22.53 -1.14
C GLU A 30 9.59 -21.01 -1.10
N TYR A 31 8.42 -20.47 -1.47
CA TYR A 31 8.14 -19.02 -1.39
C TYR A 31 7.78 -18.55 0.03
N LEU A 32 7.48 -19.48 0.93
CA LEU A 32 7.15 -19.18 2.34
C LEU A 32 8.38 -19.29 3.24
N ASP A 33 9.50 -19.79 2.72
CA ASP A 33 10.75 -19.85 3.44
C ASP A 33 11.32 -18.45 3.66
N PRO A 34 12.00 -18.18 4.79
CA PRO A 34 12.67 -16.91 4.99
C PRO A 34 13.71 -16.68 3.88
N PRO A 35 13.87 -15.43 3.40
CA PRO A 35 14.83 -15.15 2.33
C PRO A 35 16.27 -15.38 2.79
N SER A 36 17.21 -15.39 1.83
CA SER A 36 18.63 -15.34 2.15
C SER A 36 18.99 -14.10 2.99
N PRO A 37 20.02 -14.16 3.86
CA PRO A 37 20.46 -13.00 4.64
C PRO A 37 20.82 -11.78 3.77
N TRP A 38 21.49 -12.03 2.64
CA TRP A 38 21.73 -11.03 1.61
C TRP A 38 20.69 -11.21 0.51
N ASN A 39 19.77 -10.27 0.40
CA ASN A 39 18.65 -10.31 -0.53
C ASN A 39 18.33 -8.89 -1.03
N PRO A 40 17.45 -8.75 -2.06
CA PRO A 40 17.07 -7.46 -2.60
C PRO A 40 16.53 -6.46 -1.56
N THR A 41 15.77 -6.89 -0.55
CA THR A 41 15.24 -6.01 0.51
C THR A 41 16.36 -5.40 1.36
N VAL A 42 17.40 -6.16 1.70
CA VAL A 42 18.61 -5.63 2.36
C VAL A 42 19.35 -4.64 1.44
N GLY A 43 19.42 -4.95 0.15
CA GLY A 43 19.97 -4.03 -0.85
C GLY A 43 19.20 -2.71 -0.94
N LEU A 44 17.86 -2.76 -0.90
CA LEU A 44 17.01 -1.56 -0.86
C LEU A 44 17.25 -0.72 0.40
N PHE A 45 17.37 -1.35 1.56
CA PHE A 45 17.63 -0.66 2.83
C PHE A 45 18.98 0.07 2.82
N LEU A 46 20.05 -0.63 2.43
CA LEU A 46 21.38 -0.01 2.34
C LEU A 46 21.43 1.05 1.23
N GLY A 47 20.77 0.81 0.10
CA GLY A 47 20.65 1.76 -1.00
C GLY A 47 19.89 3.02 -0.60
N GLY A 48 18.76 2.89 0.10
CA GLY A 48 17.95 4.00 0.58
C GLY A 48 18.73 4.90 1.53
N TYR A 49 19.40 4.31 2.53
CA TYR A 49 20.31 5.05 3.42
C TYR A 49 21.51 5.66 2.69
N GLY A 50 22.08 4.97 1.69
CA GLY A 50 23.16 5.50 0.86
C GLY A 50 22.72 6.74 0.05
N LEU A 51 21.54 6.69 -0.55
CA LEU A 51 20.95 7.83 -1.27
C LEU A 51 20.59 8.98 -0.33
N ALA A 52 20.06 8.70 0.87
CA ALA A 52 19.79 9.71 1.88
C ALA A 52 21.09 10.39 2.35
N ALA A 53 22.15 9.61 2.63
CA ALA A 53 23.46 10.13 3.00
C ALA A 53 24.09 10.97 1.88
N LEU A 54 23.99 10.53 0.63
CA LEU A 54 24.45 11.29 -0.54
C LEU A 54 23.68 12.61 -0.68
N THR A 55 22.36 12.59 -0.45
CA THR A 55 21.53 13.80 -0.49
C THR A 55 21.96 14.81 0.57
N ILE A 56 22.21 14.34 1.81
CA ILE A 56 22.72 15.19 2.90
C ILE A 56 24.11 15.73 2.57
N TRP A 57 25.01 14.88 2.08
CA TRP A 57 26.37 15.28 1.70
C TRP A 57 26.36 16.36 0.61
N GLN A 58 25.59 16.16 -0.45
CA GLN A 58 25.47 17.11 -1.55
C GLN A 58 24.82 18.42 -1.10
N TRP A 59 23.87 18.37 -0.18
CA TRP A 59 23.31 19.59 0.41
C TRP A 59 24.36 20.39 1.21
N CYS A 60 25.20 19.70 1.99
CA CYS A 60 26.16 20.37 2.89
C CYS A 60 27.45 20.83 2.18
N PHE A 61 27.94 20.05 1.21
CA PHE A 61 29.28 20.21 0.65
C PHE A 61 29.30 20.22 -0.88
N GLY A 62 28.18 19.90 -1.52
CA GLY A 62 28.07 19.79 -2.96
C GLY A 62 27.41 21.01 -3.61
N ASP A 63 27.18 20.88 -4.90
CA ASP A 63 26.62 21.91 -5.77
C ASP A 63 25.50 21.36 -6.68
N TRP A 64 25.02 20.15 -6.40
CA TRP A 64 24.00 19.51 -7.21
C TRP A 64 22.68 20.29 -7.16
N PRO A 65 21.96 20.42 -8.29
CA PRO A 65 20.70 21.14 -8.33
C PRO A 65 19.66 20.54 -7.38
N LEU A 66 18.81 21.40 -6.79
CA LEU A 66 17.76 21.00 -5.85
C LEU A 66 16.89 19.85 -6.38
N GLN A 67 16.56 19.87 -7.67
CA GLN A 67 15.72 18.85 -8.31
C GLN A 67 16.36 17.46 -8.25
N VAL A 68 17.69 17.38 -8.33
CA VAL A 68 18.43 16.13 -8.19
C VAL A 68 18.37 15.66 -6.74
N LEU A 69 18.55 16.55 -5.77
CA LEU A 69 18.47 16.22 -4.35
C LEU A 69 17.07 15.72 -3.95
N VAL A 70 16.03 16.40 -4.43
CA VAL A 70 14.63 16.00 -4.24
C VAL A 70 14.38 14.62 -4.86
N ALA A 71 14.93 14.35 -6.05
CA ALA A 71 14.79 13.04 -6.70
C ALA A 71 15.52 11.93 -5.92
N LEU A 72 16.75 12.16 -5.46
CA LEU A 72 17.50 11.21 -4.63
C LEU A 72 16.76 10.92 -3.33
N ALA A 73 16.25 11.95 -2.65
CA ALA A 73 15.44 11.80 -1.45
C ALA A 73 14.15 11.01 -1.73
N PHE A 74 13.45 11.30 -2.83
CA PHE A 74 12.26 10.56 -3.23
C PHE A 74 12.59 9.07 -3.43
N PHE A 75 13.65 8.74 -4.16
CA PHE A 75 14.06 7.35 -4.37
C PHE A 75 14.50 6.67 -3.07
N ALA A 76 15.24 7.38 -2.21
CA ALA A 76 15.63 6.86 -0.90
C ALA A 76 14.38 6.44 -0.11
N LEU A 77 13.42 7.34 0.06
CA LEU A 77 12.18 7.08 0.80
C LEU A 77 11.30 6.02 0.13
N HIS A 78 11.24 6.01 -1.20
CA HIS A 78 10.46 5.01 -1.95
C HIS A 78 11.01 3.59 -1.74
N MET A 79 12.33 3.42 -1.69
CA MET A 79 12.97 2.14 -1.36
C MET A 79 12.61 1.69 0.06
N GLU A 80 12.70 2.61 1.03
CA GLU A 80 12.36 2.32 2.42
C GLU A 80 10.88 1.97 2.63
N GLY A 81 9.99 2.46 1.76
CA GLY A 81 8.56 2.08 1.76
C GLY A 81 8.33 0.58 1.55
N THR A 82 9.13 -0.06 0.70
CA THR A 82 9.08 -1.52 0.51
C THR A 82 9.75 -2.25 1.67
N VAL A 83 10.86 -1.71 2.20
CA VAL A 83 11.57 -2.33 3.32
C VAL A 83 10.72 -2.38 4.59
N ILE A 84 10.08 -1.27 4.96
CA ILE A 84 9.19 -1.23 6.15
C ILE A 84 8.02 -2.22 6.02
N HIS A 85 7.50 -2.37 4.79
CA HIS A 85 6.40 -3.29 4.48
C HIS A 85 6.81 -4.76 4.64
N ASP A 86 7.93 -5.19 4.06
CA ASP A 86 8.43 -6.55 4.26
C ASP A 86 8.83 -6.81 5.72
N ALA A 87 9.47 -5.83 6.36
CA ALA A 87 9.96 -5.95 7.74
C ALA A 87 8.82 -6.19 8.75
N CYS A 88 7.66 -5.56 8.55
CA CYS A 88 6.52 -5.74 9.47
C CYS A 88 5.89 -7.14 9.37
N HIS A 89 6.05 -7.83 8.23
CA HIS A 89 5.67 -9.22 8.02
C HIS A 89 6.79 -10.22 8.34
N LYS A 90 7.95 -9.72 8.76
CA LYS A 90 9.19 -10.50 8.97
C LYS A 90 9.72 -11.17 7.70
N ALA A 91 9.40 -10.59 6.55
CA ALA A 91 9.80 -11.08 5.23
C ALA A 91 11.10 -10.42 4.72
N ALA A 92 11.62 -9.37 5.38
CA ALA A 92 12.80 -8.65 4.89
C ALA A 92 14.11 -9.41 5.11
N HIS A 93 14.19 -10.24 6.14
CA HIS A 93 15.42 -10.94 6.54
C HIS A 93 15.10 -12.20 7.36
N PRO A 94 15.92 -13.27 7.35
CA PRO A 94 15.66 -14.48 8.13
C PRO A 94 15.73 -14.28 9.66
N ASN A 95 16.55 -13.32 10.11
CA ASN A 95 16.65 -12.93 11.52
C ASN A 95 15.57 -11.88 11.90
N PRO A 96 14.68 -12.17 12.88
CA PRO A 96 13.63 -11.23 13.29
C PRO A 96 14.15 -9.92 13.91
N TRP A 97 15.35 -9.92 14.52
CA TRP A 97 15.95 -8.69 15.06
C TRP A 97 16.40 -7.74 13.96
N ILE A 98 16.90 -8.30 12.85
CA ILE A 98 17.28 -7.49 11.68
C ILE A 98 16.03 -6.92 11.00
N ASN A 99 14.90 -7.65 10.95
CA ASN A 99 13.63 -7.08 10.51
C ASN A 99 13.20 -5.89 11.38
N GLN A 100 13.34 -6.00 12.71
CA GLN A 100 13.02 -4.89 13.60
C GLN A 100 13.93 -3.68 13.33
N PHE A 101 15.24 -3.91 13.18
CA PHE A 101 16.19 -2.84 12.87
C PHE A 101 15.87 -2.16 11.53
N MET A 102 15.67 -2.95 10.47
CA MET A 102 15.32 -2.43 9.14
C MET A 102 13.98 -1.68 9.19
N GLY A 103 12.96 -2.25 9.83
CA GLY A 103 11.65 -1.62 9.98
C GLY A 103 11.68 -0.28 10.71
N HIS A 104 12.39 -0.21 11.84
CA HIS A 104 12.59 1.06 12.57
C HIS A 104 13.41 2.06 11.76
N GLY A 105 14.48 1.63 11.07
CA GLY A 105 15.29 2.49 10.22
C GLY A 105 14.49 3.10 9.07
N SER A 106 13.76 2.27 8.33
CA SER A 106 12.87 2.71 7.26
C SER A 106 11.77 3.66 7.77
N ALA A 107 11.19 3.38 8.94
CA ALA A 107 10.17 4.24 9.55
C ALA A 107 10.69 5.63 9.87
N ILE A 108 11.92 5.75 10.40
CA ILE A 108 12.57 7.04 10.67
C ILE A 108 12.69 7.85 9.40
N LEU A 109 13.22 7.26 8.31
CA LEU A 109 13.35 7.96 7.02
C LEU A 109 11.98 8.37 6.48
N LEU A 110 10.96 7.53 6.61
CA LEU A 110 9.59 7.85 6.16
C LEU A 110 8.85 8.85 7.07
N GLY A 111 9.39 9.20 8.24
CA GLY A 111 8.70 10.05 9.24
C GLY A 111 7.54 9.34 9.97
N PHE A 112 7.48 8.02 9.86
CA PHE A 112 6.49 7.16 10.51
C PHE A 112 7.06 6.50 11.77
N SER A 113 6.21 5.69 12.42
CA SER A 113 6.58 4.84 13.53
C SER A 113 6.40 3.39 13.12
N PHE A 114 7.45 2.57 13.24
CA PHE A 114 7.39 1.16 12.84
C PHE A 114 6.35 0.33 13.61
N PRO A 115 6.19 0.45 14.95
CA PRO A 115 5.13 -0.25 15.66
C PRO A 115 3.74 0.20 15.24
N VAL A 116 3.54 1.50 14.97
CA VAL A 116 2.25 1.99 14.45
C VAL A 116 1.97 1.33 13.11
N PHE A 117 2.90 1.45 12.16
CA PHE A 117 2.78 0.88 10.82
C PHE A 117 2.49 -0.63 10.87
N THR A 118 3.26 -1.38 11.65
CA THR A 118 3.08 -2.83 11.81
C THR A 118 1.68 -3.17 12.33
N ARG A 119 1.20 -2.47 13.36
CA ARG A 119 -0.10 -2.76 13.97
C ARG A 119 -1.28 -2.41 13.07
N VAL A 120 -1.23 -1.27 12.39
CA VAL A 120 -2.31 -0.86 11.49
C VAL A 120 -2.34 -1.74 10.23
N HIS A 121 -1.19 -2.09 9.68
CA HIS A 121 -1.12 -2.97 8.51
C HIS A 121 -1.63 -4.37 8.82
N LEU A 122 -1.24 -4.97 9.95
CA LEU A 122 -1.77 -6.27 10.37
C LEU A 122 -3.28 -6.23 10.65
N GLN A 123 -3.78 -5.09 11.12
CA GLN A 123 -5.22 -4.87 11.29
C GLN A 123 -5.93 -4.81 9.94
N HIS A 124 -5.36 -4.11 8.96
CA HIS A 124 -5.84 -4.07 7.58
C HIS A 124 -5.94 -5.49 7.00
N HIS A 125 -4.86 -6.28 7.02
CA HIS A 125 -4.86 -7.70 6.57
C HIS A 125 -5.98 -8.54 7.22
N SER A 126 -6.26 -8.31 8.50
CA SER A 126 -7.28 -9.06 9.24
C SER A 126 -8.72 -8.63 8.90
N HIS A 127 -8.90 -7.38 8.45
CA HIS A 127 -10.20 -6.73 8.30
C HIS A 127 -10.40 -6.02 6.96
N VAL A 128 -9.66 -6.38 5.91
CA VAL A 128 -9.65 -5.72 4.60
C VAL A 128 -11.05 -5.30 4.15
N ASN A 129 -11.18 -4.04 3.73
CA ASN A 129 -12.41 -3.38 3.28
C ASN A 129 -13.52 -3.25 4.36
N ASP A 130 -13.21 -3.42 5.64
CA ASP A 130 -14.16 -3.15 6.75
C ASP A 130 -14.22 -1.65 7.06
N PRO A 131 -15.40 -1.00 6.98
CA PRO A 131 -15.52 0.45 7.19
C PRO A 131 -15.07 0.97 8.55
N ASN A 132 -15.04 0.12 9.57
CA ASN A 132 -14.75 0.53 10.95
C ASN A 132 -13.42 -0.05 11.45
N ASN A 133 -13.06 -1.24 10.98
CA ASN A 133 -11.95 -2.00 11.55
C ASN A 133 -10.73 -2.08 10.62
N ASP A 134 -10.84 -1.62 9.38
CA ASP A 134 -9.72 -1.45 8.46
C ASP A 134 -9.26 0.03 8.45
N PRO A 135 -8.03 0.34 8.91
CA PRO A 135 -7.51 1.70 8.90
C PRO A 135 -7.38 2.28 7.48
N ASP A 136 -6.97 1.46 6.52
CA ASP A 136 -6.65 1.87 5.14
C ASP A 136 -7.93 2.17 4.36
N HIS A 137 -9.06 1.58 4.77
CA HIS A 137 -10.37 1.88 4.20
C HIS A 137 -10.73 3.36 4.36
N ILE A 138 -10.42 3.97 5.50
CA ILE A 138 -10.68 5.41 5.73
C ILE A 138 -9.68 6.25 4.93
N VAL A 139 -8.40 5.86 4.93
CA VAL A 139 -7.36 6.53 4.13
C VAL A 139 -7.75 6.56 2.65
N SER A 140 -8.36 5.49 2.14
CA SER A 140 -8.74 5.37 0.72
C SER A 140 -10.10 5.99 0.38
N THR A 141 -11.05 6.08 1.32
CA THR A 141 -12.47 6.43 1.02
C THR A 141 -12.97 7.73 1.66
N PHE A 142 -12.12 8.44 2.39
CA PHE A 142 -12.47 9.70 3.06
C PHE A 142 -11.74 10.91 2.49
N GLY A 143 -12.04 11.29 1.25
CA GLY A 143 -11.53 12.52 0.63
C GLY A 143 -10.86 12.30 -0.72
N PRO A 144 -10.44 13.39 -1.39
CA PRO A 144 -9.91 13.32 -2.74
C PRO A 144 -8.54 12.63 -2.77
N LEU A 145 -8.26 11.89 -3.85
CA LEU A 145 -7.03 11.08 -3.96
C LEU A 145 -5.74 11.87 -3.83
N TRP A 146 -5.68 13.11 -4.31
CA TRP A 146 -4.47 13.95 -4.19
C TRP A 146 -4.18 14.39 -2.74
N LEU A 147 -5.11 14.19 -1.81
CA LEU A 147 -4.92 14.36 -0.37
C LEU A 147 -4.75 13.01 0.37
N ILE A 148 -4.36 11.93 -0.31
CA ILE A 148 -4.16 10.63 0.35
C ILE A 148 -3.00 10.65 1.36
N ALA A 149 -1.89 11.30 1.04
CA ALA A 149 -0.71 11.35 1.90
C ALA A 149 -0.99 11.86 3.33
N PRO A 150 -1.63 13.03 3.55
CA PRO A 150 -1.95 13.48 4.91
C PRO A 150 -2.99 12.61 5.62
N ARG A 151 -3.75 11.78 4.91
CA ARG A 151 -4.71 10.87 5.55
C ARG A 151 -4.02 9.74 6.30
N PHE A 152 -2.76 9.41 6.00
CA PHE A 152 -1.97 8.44 6.76
C PHE A 152 -1.77 8.81 8.23
N PHE A 153 -1.90 10.09 8.62
CA PHE A 153 -1.92 10.47 10.04
C PHE A 153 -3.09 9.82 10.82
N TYR A 154 -4.13 9.37 10.13
CA TYR A 154 -5.20 8.56 10.74
C TYR A 154 -4.68 7.26 11.34
N HIS A 155 -3.57 6.69 10.83
CA HIS A 155 -3.01 5.44 11.35
C HIS A 155 -2.55 5.56 12.80
N GLU A 156 -1.89 6.66 13.17
CA GLU A 156 -1.53 6.92 14.56
C GLU A 156 -2.77 7.07 15.44
N TYR A 157 -3.74 7.88 15.00
CA TYR A 157 -5.00 8.04 15.72
C TYR A 157 -5.70 6.69 15.93
N PHE A 158 -5.79 5.85 14.89
CA PHE A 158 -6.40 4.53 14.95
C PHE A 158 -5.65 3.59 15.89
N PHE A 159 -4.32 3.59 15.84
CA PHE A 159 -3.44 2.83 16.74
C PHE A 159 -3.73 3.14 18.22
N PHE A 160 -3.89 4.42 18.56
CA PHE A 160 -4.24 4.83 19.92
C PHE A 160 -5.69 4.54 20.27
N GLN A 161 -6.64 4.87 19.37
CA GLN A 161 -8.07 4.64 19.59
C GLN A 161 -8.37 3.17 19.86
N ARG A 162 -7.73 2.26 19.11
CA ARG A 162 -7.93 0.81 19.22
C ARG A 162 -6.99 0.13 20.21
N ARG A 163 -6.07 0.88 20.84
CA ARG A 163 -5.09 0.37 21.80
C ARG A 163 -4.28 -0.82 21.27
N LEU A 164 -3.71 -0.68 20.06
CA LEU A 164 -3.09 -1.80 19.35
C LEU A 164 -1.68 -2.17 19.85
N TRP A 165 -1.05 -1.30 20.65
CA TRP A 165 0.31 -1.50 21.13
C TRP A 165 0.46 -2.77 21.99
N ARG A 166 1.62 -3.40 21.93
CA ARG A 166 2.01 -4.49 22.81
C ARG A 166 3.40 -4.25 23.38
N ARG A 167 3.64 -4.71 24.62
CA ARG A 167 4.95 -4.63 25.28
C ARG A 167 5.52 -3.20 25.21
N PHE A 168 6.73 -3.03 24.66
CA PHE A 168 7.46 -1.77 24.59
C PHE A 168 7.15 -0.92 23.35
N GLU A 169 6.13 -1.26 22.57
CA GLU A 169 5.82 -0.54 21.31
C GLU A 169 5.42 0.92 21.54
N LEU A 170 4.80 1.27 22.67
CA LEU A 170 4.55 2.67 23.03
C LEU A 170 5.84 3.44 23.30
N MET A 171 6.81 2.79 23.94
CA MET A 171 8.12 3.39 24.18
C MET A 171 8.86 3.60 22.86
N GLN A 172 8.85 2.60 21.97
CA GLN A 172 9.43 2.71 20.63
C GLN A 172 8.78 3.86 19.84
N TRP A 173 7.45 3.93 19.81
CA TRP A 173 6.73 5.05 19.20
C TRP A 173 7.16 6.40 19.79
N GLY A 174 7.25 6.50 21.12
CA GLY A 174 7.67 7.72 21.80
C GLY A 174 9.10 8.14 21.43
N LEU A 175 10.02 7.18 21.29
CA LEU A 175 11.39 7.43 20.86
C LEU A 175 11.46 7.88 19.40
N GLU A 176 10.75 7.21 18.49
CA GLU A 176 10.70 7.57 17.07
C GLU A 176 10.07 8.96 16.86
N ARG A 177 8.94 9.22 17.54
CA ARG A 177 8.26 10.51 17.45
C ARG A 177 9.07 11.62 18.14
N GLY A 178 9.74 11.30 19.24
CA GLY A 178 10.69 12.18 19.90
C GLY A 178 11.87 12.54 19.00
N LEU A 179 12.44 11.57 18.28
CA LEU A 179 13.51 11.80 17.31
C LEU A 179 13.02 12.70 16.17
N PHE A 180 11.85 12.40 15.59
CA PHE A 180 11.23 13.22 14.54
C PHE A 180 11.06 14.68 15.00
N VAL A 181 10.45 14.89 16.17
CA VAL A 181 10.26 16.24 16.74
C VAL A 181 11.58 16.92 17.03
N SER A 182 12.58 16.18 17.52
CA SER A 182 13.92 16.72 17.80
C SER A 182 14.61 17.19 16.51
N ILE A 183 14.49 16.46 15.40
CA ILE A 183 15.05 16.90 14.11
C ILE A 183 14.35 18.17 13.62
N VAL A 184 13.03 18.28 13.78
CA VAL A 184 12.29 19.50 13.42
C VAL A 184 12.70 20.69 14.28
N ILE A 185 12.80 20.51 15.60
CA ILE A 185 13.24 21.58 16.52
C ILE A 185 14.67 22.00 16.21
N ALA A 186 15.57 21.04 15.98
CA ALA A 186 16.94 21.33 15.57
C ALA A 186 16.97 22.07 14.23
N GLY A 187 16.14 21.66 13.27
CA GLY A 187 15.99 22.33 11.98
C GLY A 187 15.56 23.79 12.12
N LEU A 188 14.64 24.09 13.04
CA LEU A 188 14.22 25.46 13.35
C LEU A 188 15.32 26.26 14.06
N HIS A 189 16.01 25.63 15.02
CA HIS A 189 17.01 26.30 15.84
C HIS A 189 18.30 26.62 15.06
N PHE A 190 18.71 25.72 14.15
CA PHE A 190 19.93 25.83 13.37
C PHE A 190 19.69 26.29 11.92
N ASP A 191 18.50 26.81 11.60
CA ASP A 191 18.11 27.29 10.26
C ASP A 191 18.30 26.25 9.13
N PHE A 192 18.07 24.98 9.44
CA PHE A 192 18.21 23.84 8.53
C PHE A 192 16.86 23.35 7.96
N MET A 193 15.77 24.06 8.24
CA MET A 193 14.42 23.67 7.76
C MET A 193 14.30 23.64 6.25
N ASN A 194 15.07 24.45 5.51
CA ASN A 194 15.07 24.41 4.05
C ASN A 194 15.45 23.01 3.52
N PHE A 195 16.42 22.34 4.14
CA PHE A 195 16.74 20.95 3.80
C PHE A 195 15.57 20.03 4.16
N VAL A 196 15.04 20.14 5.38
CA VAL A 196 13.95 19.28 5.87
C VAL A 196 12.72 19.37 4.97
N TYR A 197 12.32 20.57 4.54
CA TYR A 197 11.18 20.72 3.65
C TYR A 197 11.42 20.12 2.27
N ASN A 198 12.55 20.42 1.65
CA ASN A 198 12.80 20.04 0.26
C ASN A 198 13.29 18.59 0.10
N CYS A 199 14.11 18.10 1.01
CA CYS A 199 14.76 16.79 0.92
C CYS A 199 14.18 15.74 1.89
N TRP A 200 13.19 16.11 2.70
CA TRP A 200 12.51 15.12 3.56
C TRP A 200 10.98 15.21 3.46
N PHE A 201 10.34 16.30 3.90
CA PHE A 201 8.88 16.39 3.96
C PHE A 201 8.22 16.40 2.57
N GLY A 202 8.77 17.14 1.60
CA GLY A 202 8.30 17.14 0.22
C GLY A 202 8.37 15.74 -0.42
N PRO A 203 9.56 15.10 -0.44
CA PRO A 203 9.71 13.72 -0.90
C PRO A 203 8.81 12.73 -0.15
N ALA A 204 8.70 12.84 1.18
CA ALA A 204 7.80 11.98 1.97
C ALA A 204 6.34 12.15 1.58
N LEU A 205 5.90 13.38 1.28
CA LEU A 205 4.56 13.64 0.74
C LEU A 205 4.36 12.97 -0.62
N MET A 206 5.35 13.07 -1.52
CA MET A 206 5.31 12.43 -2.84
C MET A 206 5.25 10.90 -2.73
N VAL A 207 6.05 10.31 -1.85
CA VAL A 207 6.03 8.87 -1.55
C VAL A 207 4.70 8.48 -0.91
N GLY A 208 4.18 9.26 0.04
CA GLY A 208 2.87 9.03 0.64
C GLY A 208 1.74 9.04 -0.39
N VAL A 209 1.76 9.93 -1.37
CA VAL A 209 0.78 9.91 -2.48
C VAL A 209 0.97 8.66 -3.32
N THR A 210 2.21 8.30 -3.66
CA THR A 210 2.52 7.14 -4.50
C THR A 210 2.08 5.83 -3.82
N LEU A 211 2.51 5.60 -2.57
CA LEU A 211 2.14 4.41 -1.80
C LEU A 211 0.63 4.37 -1.55
N GLY A 212 0.01 5.47 -1.11
CA GLY A 212 -1.44 5.50 -0.90
C GLY A 212 -2.26 5.20 -2.16
N LEU A 213 -1.80 5.64 -3.33
CA LEU A 213 -2.47 5.31 -4.59
C LEU A 213 -2.28 3.84 -4.97
N PHE A 214 -1.04 3.36 -5.01
CA PHE A 214 -0.72 2.07 -5.60
C PHE A 214 -0.84 0.87 -4.64
N PHE A 215 -0.84 1.10 -3.33
CA PHE A 215 -0.85 0.06 -2.31
C PHE A 215 -2.21 0.02 -1.60
N ASP A 216 -2.77 1.18 -1.24
CA ASP A 216 -4.01 1.20 -0.47
C ASP A 216 -5.23 1.34 -1.39
N TYR A 217 -5.19 2.29 -2.34
CA TYR A 217 -6.38 2.63 -3.11
C TYR A 217 -6.62 1.69 -4.30
N LEU A 218 -5.66 1.58 -5.22
CA LEU A 218 -5.85 0.83 -6.47
C LEU A 218 -6.05 -0.67 -6.28
N PRO A 219 -5.30 -1.35 -5.39
CA PRO A 219 -5.49 -2.78 -5.20
C PRO A 219 -6.84 -3.14 -4.59
N HIS A 220 -7.39 -2.27 -3.74
CA HIS A 220 -8.60 -2.58 -2.96
C HIS A 220 -9.89 -2.06 -3.58
N ARG A 221 -9.83 -1.21 -4.60
CA ARG A 221 -11.02 -0.73 -5.32
C ARG A 221 -11.91 -1.89 -5.81
N PRO A 222 -13.24 -1.85 -5.64
CA PRO A 222 -14.06 -0.74 -5.15
C PRO A 222 -14.36 -0.81 -3.63
N PHE A 223 -13.50 -1.46 -2.85
CA PHE A 223 -13.58 -1.59 -1.39
C PHE A 223 -14.84 -2.35 -0.92
N THR A 224 -15.29 -3.32 -1.71
CA THR A 224 -16.52 -4.08 -1.41
C THR A 224 -16.24 -5.51 -0.96
N ALA A 225 -15.34 -6.22 -1.64
CA ALA A 225 -15.07 -7.62 -1.37
C ALA A 225 -14.25 -7.78 -0.08
N ARG A 226 -14.64 -8.74 0.77
CA ARG A 226 -13.97 -9.01 2.06
C ARG A 226 -13.41 -10.42 2.18
N ASP A 227 -13.70 -11.28 1.21
CA ASP A 227 -13.12 -12.61 1.16
C ASP A 227 -11.67 -12.54 0.69
N ARG A 228 -10.86 -13.50 1.14
CA ARG A 228 -9.41 -13.48 0.93
C ARG A 228 -8.98 -13.51 -0.55
N TRP A 229 -9.82 -14.01 -1.45
CA TRP A 229 -9.47 -14.18 -2.87
C TRP A 229 -9.87 -12.98 -3.75
N HIS A 230 -10.71 -12.08 -3.24
CA HIS A 230 -11.20 -10.92 -4.01
C HIS A 230 -11.04 -9.59 -3.28
N ASN A 231 -10.56 -9.57 -2.04
CA ASN A 231 -10.40 -8.35 -1.24
C ASN A 231 -9.35 -7.36 -1.78
N ALA A 232 -8.47 -7.82 -2.67
CA ALA A 232 -7.45 -7.05 -3.37
C ALA A 232 -7.33 -7.51 -4.83
N ARG A 233 -6.47 -6.83 -5.60
CA ARG A 233 -6.23 -7.09 -7.02
C ARG A 233 -4.77 -7.42 -7.31
N VAL A 234 -4.57 -8.21 -8.35
CA VAL A 234 -3.32 -8.25 -9.11
C VAL A 234 -3.51 -7.41 -10.38
N TYR A 235 -2.49 -6.69 -10.82
CA TYR A 235 -2.48 -6.00 -12.10
C TYR A 235 -1.11 -6.14 -12.76
N PRO A 236 -0.85 -7.28 -13.44
CA PRO A 236 0.49 -7.61 -13.93
C PRO A 236 0.98 -6.58 -14.94
N SER A 237 2.13 -5.96 -14.66
CA SER A 237 2.81 -5.06 -15.60
C SER A 237 4.29 -5.03 -15.26
N ARG A 238 5.15 -5.25 -16.26
CA ARG A 238 6.61 -5.21 -16.07
C ARG A 238 7.07 -3.83 -15.59
N MET A 239 6.48 -2.77 -16.17
CA MET A 239 6.76 -1.39 -15.80
C MET A 239 6.34 -1.11 -14.36
N MET A 240 5.13 -1.51 -13.95
CA MET A 240 4.69 -1.33 -12.58
C MET A 240 5.51 -2.16 -11.60
N ASN A 241 5.80 -3.42 -11.94
CA ASN A 241 6.63 -4.29 -11.09
C ASN A 241 7.98 -3.66 -10.76
N TRP A 242 8.59 -2.95 -11.71
CA TRP A 242 9.83 -2.21 -11.45
C TRP A 242 9.58 -0.92 -10.66
N LEU A 243 8.61 -0.09 -11.06
CA LEU A 243 8.36 1.22 -10.45
C LEU A 243 7.86 1.12 -8.99
N ILE A 244 7.01 0.15 -8.69
CA ILE A 244 6.42 -0.04 -7.36
C ILE A 244 6.88 -1.34 -6.70
N MET A 245 8.02 -1.89 -7.13
CA MET A 245 8.69 -3.01 -6.45
C MET A 245 7.76 -4.21 -6.17
N GLY A 246 7.10 -4.70 -7.22
CA GLY A 246 6.22 -5.89 -7.14
C GLY A 246 4.83 -5.66 -6.55
N GLN A 247 4.50 -4.45 -6.11
CA GLN A 247 3.27 -4.20 -5.36
C GLN A 247 2.01 -4.23 -6.24
N ASN A 248 2.20 -4.32 -7.57
CA ASN A 248 1.14 -4.66 -8.50
C ASN A 248 0.63 -6.10 -8.37
N TYR A 249 1.24 -6.92 -7.51
CA TYR A 249 0.81 -8.26 -7.12
C TYR A 249 0.17 -8.28 -5.72
N HIS A 250 -0.43 -7.18 -5.29
CA HIS A 250 -0.94 -6.98 -3.92
C HIS A 250 -1.87 -8.10 -3.41
N LEU A 251 -2.72 -8.70 -4.24
CA LEU A 251 -3.54 -9.84 -3.81
C LEU A 251 -2.68 -11.05 -3.38
N VAL A 252 -1.56 -11.32 -4.06
CA VAL A 252 -0.62 -12.38 -3.66
C VAL A 252 -0.05 -12.07 -2.28
N HIS A 253 0.27 -10.81 -2.02
CA HIS A 253 0.68 -10.34 -0.68
C HIS A 253 -0.41 -10.60 0.38
N HIS A 254 -1.68 -10.27 0.11
CA HIS A 254 -2.79 -10.58 1.03
C HIS A 254 -3.03 -12.08 1.24
N LEU A 255 -2.77 -12.89 0.22
CA LEU A 255 -2.88 -14.34 0.31
C LEU A 255 -1.73 -14.93 1.12
N TRP A 256 -0.50 -14.45 0.92
CA TRP A 256 0.71 -14.99 1.55
C TRP A 256 1.65 -13.85 1.95
N PRO A 257 1.40 -13.16 3.07
CA PRO A 257 2.11 -11.94 3.45
C PRO A 257 3.57 -12.17 3.87
N SER A 258 3.96 -13.43 4.08
CA SER A 258 5.35 -13.80 4.39
C SER A 258 6.24 -13.89 3.16
N ILE A 259 5.67 -13.86 1.95
CA ILE A 259 6.45 -13.83 0.71
C ILE A 259 7.13 -12.45 0.62
N PRO A 260 8.45 -12.36 0.37
CA PRO A 260 9.11 -11.08 0.18
C PRO A 260 8.74 -10.45 -1.18
N TRP A 261 8.82 -9.12 -1.28
CA TRP A 261 8.32 -8.39 -2.46
C TRP A 261 8.90 -8.85 -3.80
N PHE A 262 10.17 -9.25 -3.82
CA PHE A 262 10.87 -9.68 -5.03
C PHE A 262 10.42 -11.07 -5.53
N GLU A 263 9.66 -11.82 -4.73
CA GLU A 263 9.09 -13.12 -5.09
C GLU A 263 7.60 -13.07 -5.42
N TYR A 264 6.94 -11.92 -5.27
CA TYR A 264 5.51 -11.81 -5.60
C TYR A 264 5.19 -12.19 -7.04
N LYS A 265 6.01 -11.78 -8.01
CA LYS A 265 5.79 -12.13 -9.42
C LYS A 265 5.96 -13.62 -9.70
N PRO A 266 7.07 -14.27 -9.30
CA PRO A 266 7.19 -15.73 -9.38
C PRO A 266 6.05 -16.48 -8.68
N ALA A 267 5.68 -16.07 -7.46
CA ALA A 267 4.59 -16.68 -6.71
C ALA A 267 3.24 -16.50 -7.42
N TYR A 268 2.98 -15.33 -8.01
CA TYR A 268 1.83 -15.09 -8.86
C TYR A 268 1.80 -16.04 -10.06
N GLU A 269 2.92 -16.17 -10.79
CA GLU A 269 3.02 -17.03 -11.97
C GLU A 269 2.77 -18.50 -11.59
N ALA A 270 3.35 -18.97 -10.49
CA ALA A 270 3.15 -20.32 -9.96
C ALA A 270 1.71 -20.59 -9.50
N THR A 271 1.02 -19.58 -8.95
CA THR A 271 -0.34 -19.72 -8.40
C THR A 271 -1.44 -19.24 -9.34
N LYS A 272 -1.09 -18.81 -10.56
CA LYS A 272 -2.05 -18.29 -11.54
C LYS A 272 -3.23 -19.25 -11.80
N PRO A 273 -3.03 -20.57 -11.99
CA PRO A 273 -4.17 -21.49 -12.17
C PRO A 273 -5.14 -21.52 -10.97
N LEU A 274 -4.60 -21.42 -9.75
CA LEU A 274 -5.41 -21.34 -8.52
C LEU A 274 -6.18 -20.02 -8.43
N LEU A 275 -5.52 -18.89 -8.76
CA LEU A 275 -6.17 -17.58 -8.81
C LEU A 275 -7.31 -17.55 -9.83
N ASP A 276 -7.08 -18.13 -11.02
CA ASP A 276 -8.09 -18.28 -12.08
C ASP A 276 -9.28 -19.15 -11.60
N ALA A 277 -9.01 -20.31 -11.00
CA ALA A 277 -10.03 -21.20 -10.45
C ALA A 277 -10.86 -20.55 -9.32
N ARG A 278 -10.27 -19.62 -8.57
CA ARG A 278 -10.93 -18.85 -7.51
C ARG A 278 -11.67 -17.61 -8.01
N GLY A 279 -11.53 -17.23 -9.29
CA GLY A 279 -12.12 -16.02 -9.85
C GLY A 279 -11.45 -14.72 -9.41
N SER A 280 -10.19 -14.81 -8.96
CA SER A 280 -9.46 -13.70 -8.33
C SER A 280 -9.30 -12.50 -9.29
N PRO A 281 -9.45 -11.24 -8.83
CA PRO A 281 -9.29 -10.06 -9.67
C PRO A 281 -7.84 -9.85 -10.13
N GLN A 282 -7.57 -10.01 -11.44
CA GLN A 282 -6.23 -9.91 -12.02
C GLN A 282 -6.07 -8.74 -13.01
N ARG A 283 -6.78 -7.63 -12.75
CA ARG A 283 -6.69 -6.35 -13.47
C ARG A 283 -7.15 -5.16 -12.59
N LEU A 284 -6.71 -3.93 -12.93
CA LEU A 284 -7.03 -2.69 -12.20
C LEU A 284 -8.52 -2.31 -12.23
N GLY A 285 -9.22 -2.64 -13.31
CA GLY A 285 -10.67 -2.46 -13.40
C GLY A 285 -11.17 -1.02 -13.54
N PHE A 286 -10.38 -0.09 -14.09
CA PHE A 286 -10.80 1.32 -14.25
C PHE A 286 -11.97 1.54 -15.20
N PHE A 287 -12.14 0.67 -16.20
CA PHE A 287 -13.07 0.88 -17.32
C PHE A 287 -13.85 -0.37 -17.66
N GLU A 288 -14.03 -1.28 -16.70
CA GLU A 288 -14.89 -2.46 -16.89
C GLU A 288 -16.36 -2.05 -17.05
N SER A 289 -16.77 -0.97 -16.38
CA SER A 289 -18.07 -0.33 -16.54
C SER A 289 -17.96 1.19 -16.60
N ARG A 290 -19.01 1.86 -17.12
CA ARG A 290 -19.14 3.32 -17.02
C ARG A 290 -19.13 3.81 -15.57
N SER A 291 -19.63 2.96 -14.65
CA SER A 291 -19.64 3.29 -13.22
C SER A 291 -18.23 3.29 -12.62
N ASP A 292 -17.32 2.47 -13.16
CA ASP A 292 -15.92 2.43 -12.72
C ASP A 292 -15.20 3.73 -13.07
N GLY A 293 -15.27 4.16 -14.32
CA GLY A 293 -14.67 5.43 -14.74
C GLY A 293 -15.22 6.62 -13.95
N PHE A 294 -16.55 6.68 -13.77
CA PHE A 294 -17.19 7.73 -12.98
C PHE A 294 -16.74 7.73 -11.52
N ASN A 295 -16.72 6.55 -10.88
CA ASN A 295 -16.30 6.43 -9.48
C ASN A 295 -14.84 6.82 -9.29
N PHE A 296 -13.96 6.46 -10.24
CA PHE A 296 -12.55 6.86 -10.17
C PHE A 296 -12.37 8.38 -10.29
N LEU A 297 -13.05 9.02 -11.26
CA LEU A 297 -13.05 10.47 -11.38
C LEU A 297 -13.63 11.16 -10.14
N TYR A 298 -14.69 10.59 -9.56
CA TYR A 298 -15.26 11.05 -8.30
C TYR A 298 -14.23 10.99 -7.16
N ASP A 299 -13.45 9.92 -7.08
CA ASP A 299 -12.43 9.75 -6.04
C ASP A 299 -11.26 10.74 -6.20
N ILE A 300 -10.86 11.05 -7.43
CA ILE A 300 -9.86 12.08 -7.70
C ILE A 300 -10.30 13.45 -7.14
N VAL A 301 -11.57 13.82 -7.35
CA VAL A 301 -12.03 15.19 -7.07
C VAL A 301 -12.64 15.37 -5.68
N LEU A 302 -13.44 14.40 -5.21
CA LEU A 302 -14.14 14.47 -3.93
C LEU A 302 -13.79 13.29 -3.02
N GLY A 303 -13.94 12.07 -3.51
CA GLY A 303 -13.56 10.83 -2.81
C GLY A 303 -14.12 10.62 -1.41
N VAL A 304 -15.16 11.35 -1.00
CA VAL A 304 -15.86 11.09 0.27
C VAL A 304 -16.97 10.08 0.02
N ARG A 305 -16.84 8.87 0.57
CA ARG A 305 -17.81 7.78 0.33
C ARG A 305 -18.63 7.47 1.58
N SER A 306 -19.87 7.04 1.35
CA SER A 306 -20.78 6.60 2.41
C SER A 306 -20.81 5.09 2.51
N HIS A 307 -20.84 4.53 3.71
CA HIS A 307 -20.98 3.08 3.94
C HIS A 307 -22.43 2.62 4.15
N THR A 308 -23.37 3.50 3.85
CA THR A 308 -24.82 3.23 3.91
C THR A 308 -25.54 4.07 2.87
N THR A 309 -26.57 3.50 2.25
CA THR A 309 -27.44 4.22 1.31
C THR A 309 -28.49 5.05 2.02
N ARG A 310 -29.01 4.60 3.18
CA ARG A 310 -30.15 5.26 3.84
C ARG A 310 -29.74 6.30 4.89
N ARG A 311 -28.65 6.05 5.64
CA ARG A 311 -28.24 6.85 6.81
C ARG A 311 -26.86 7.50 6.65
N SER A 312 -26.56 8.03 5.46
CA SER A 312 -25.26 8.67 5.23
C SER A 312 -25.06 9.85 6.20
N LYS A 313 -23.90 9.91 6.86
CA LYS A 313 -23.50 11.04 7.71
C LYS A 313 -23.40 12.36 6.93
N MET A 314 -23.30 12.30 5.60
CA MET A 314 -23.30 13.47 4.70
C MET A 314 -24.70 13.92 4.29
N ARG A 315 -25.74 13.15 4.60
CA ARG A 315 -27.13 13.50 4.25
C ARG A 315 -27.61 14.82 4.88
N PRO A 316 -27.23 15.19 6.12
CA PRO A 316 -27.58 16.49 6.70
C PRO A 316 -27.08 17.69 5.89
N LEU A 317 -25.95 17.58 5.17
CA LEU A 317 -25.42 18.66 4.31
C LEU A 317 -26.41 19.04 3.19
N ALA A 318 -27.29 18.12 2.80
CA ALA A 318 -28.35 18.38 1.84
C ALA A 318 -29.29 19.53 2.29
N LYS A 319 -29.41 19.77 3.61
CA LYS A 319 -30.21 20.86 4.18
C LYS A 319 -29.64 22.25 3.86
N LEU A 320 -28.31 22.34 3.71
CA LEU A 320 -27.60 23.58 3.36
C LEU A 320 -27.72 23.93 1.88
N ILE A 321 -28.16 22.98 1.04
CA ILE A 321 -28.35 23.20 -0.40
C ILE A 321 -29.72 23.87 -0.64
N PRO A 322 -29.76 25.11 -1.16
CA PRO A 322 -30.99 25.89 -1.28
C PRO A 322 -31.93 25.35 -2.36
N SER A 323 -31.38 24.87 -3.49
CA SER A 323 -32.19 24.35 -4.59
C SER A 323 -32.64 22.90 -4.36
N ARG A 324 -33.94 22.64 -4.48
CA ARG A 324 -34.52 21.28 -4.45
C ARG A 324 -33.93 20.36 -5.52
N ARG A 325 -33.56 20.90 -6.70
CA ARG A 325 -32.92 20.13 -7.78
C ARG A 325 -31.53 19.66 -7.36
N TRP A 326 -30.72 20.57 -6.81
CA TRP A 326 -29.37 20.26 -6.35
C TRP A 326 -29.37 19.35 -5.12
N ARG A 327 -30.35 19.51 -4.22
CA ARG A 327 -30.55 18.58 -3.09
C ARG A 327 -30.81 17.15 -3.56
N ARG A 328 -31.68 16.97 -4.57
CA ARG A 328 -31.94 15.64 -5.17
C ARG A 328 -30.69 15.08 -5.84
N ARG A 329 -29.92 15.92 -6.57
CA ARG A 329 -28.64 15.51 -7.17
C ARG A 329 -27.62 15.07 -6.13
N TRP A 330 -27.50 15.79 -5.01
CA TRP A 330 -26.62 15.44 -3.90
C TRP A 330 -26.97 14.08 -3.29
N ILE A 331 -28.24 13.84 -2.96
CA ILE A 331 -28.69 12.55 -2.44
C ILE A 331 -28.45 11.42 -3.46
N GLY A 332 -28.72 11.69 -4.74
CA GLY A 332 -28.44 10.77 -5.83
C GLY A 332 -26.95 10.45 -5.96
N LEU A 333 -26.08 11.44 -5.78
CA LEU A 333 -24.62 11.25 -5.76
C LEU A 333 -24.21 10.35 -4.59
N LEU A 334 -24.67 10.65 -3.37
CA LEU A 334 -24.38 9.85 -2.17
C LEU A 334 -24.81 8.38 -2.32
N HIS A 335 -25.93 8.11 -3.00
CA HIS A 335 -26.36 6.74 -3.28
C HIS A 335 -25.48 6.05 -4.33
N ARG A 336 -25.10 6.77 -5.40
CA ARG A 336 -24.29 6.22 -6.51
C ARG A 336 -22.83 5.95 -6.13
N THR A 337 -22.29 6.72 -5.19
CA THR A 337 -20.89 6.62 -4.74
C THR A 337 -20.75 5.91 -3.40
N ALA A 338 -21.85 5.38 -2.84
CA ALA A 338 -21.80 4.56 -1.64
C ALA A 338 -20.97 3.30 -1.88
N VAL A 339 -20.08 2.99 -0.94
CA VAL A 339 -19.33 1.73 -0.89
C VAL A 339 -20.00 0.88 0.16
N LEU A 340 -20.54 -0.27 -0.25
CA LEU A 340 -21.24 -1.19 0.63
C LEU A 340 -20.44 -2.49 0.70
N PRO A 341 -19.57 -2.65 1.71
CA PRO A 341 -18.79 -3.88 1.83
C PRO A 341 -19.69 -5.09 2.04
N GLU A 342 -19.33 -6.18 1.38
CA GLU A 342 -20.02 -7.45 1.52
C GLU A 342 -19.89 -7.96 2.96
N PRO A 343 -20.90 -8.68 3.48
CA PRO A 343 -20.73 -9.37 4.75
C PRO A 343 -19.58 -10.38 4.65
N LYS A 344 -18.73 -10.46 5.69
CA LYS A 344 -17.67 -11.46 5.75
C LYS A 344 -18.32 -12.85 5.74
N LYS A 345 -18.12 -13.63 4.67
CA LYS A 345 -18.51 -15.05 4.63
C LYS A 345 -17.70 -15.76 5.72
N ARG A 346 -18.41 -16.44 6.64
CA ARG A 346 -17.81 -17.14 7.78
C ARG A 346 -17.03 -18.35 7.34
#